data_AF-A0A963E468-F1
#
_entry.id   AF-A0A963E468-F1
#
_cell.length_a   1.000
_cell.length_b   1.000
_cell.length_c   1.000
_cell.angle_alpha   90.00
_cell.angle_beta   90.00
_cell.angle_gamma   90.00
#
_symmetry.space_group_name_H-M   'P 1'
#
loop_
_entity.id
_entity.type
_entity.pdbx_description
1 polymer ?
#
loop_
_entity_poly.entity_id
_entity_poly.type
_entity_poly.pdbx_seq_one_letter_code
_entity_poly.pdbx_strand_id
1 'polypeptide(L)'
;MTITSLIGKGCSNRHIARLLQVTEGTVRYHRRRTVEGAADGRGQQMPVAAGFREAIDAYLEAGSEAVPANVADLHAWLVAEHDYPAGLRSVQRYVRRAFPAPARRARRRVETPPGAQGQVDWA
;
A
#
# COMPACT_ATOMS: atom_id res chain seq x y z
N MET A 1 1.98 2.24 24.84
CA MET A 1 3.23 1.44 24.71
C MET A 1 2.88 0.03 24.24
N THR A 2 3.67 -0.60 23.38
CA THR A 2 3.41 -1.97 22.88
C THR A 2 4.36 -2.99 23.52
N ILE A 3 4.00 -4.27 23.48
CA ILE A 3 4.86 -5.38 23.96
C ILE A 3 6.24 -5.32 23.28
N THR A 4 6.28 -5.15 21.95
CA THR A 4 7.53 -5.08 21.17
C THR A 4 8.41 -3.90 21.60
N SER A 5 7.80 -2.74 21.86
CA SER A 5 8.54 -1.55 22.33
C SER A 5 9.18 -1.78 23.70
N LEU A 6 8.49 -2.44 24.63
CA LEU A 6 9.00 -2.74 25.96
C LEU A 6 10.06 -3.86 25.96
N ILE A 7 9.91 -4.85 25.07
CA ILE A 7 10.96 -5.85 24.83
C ILE A 7 12.25 -5.18 24.34
N GLY A 8 12.14 -4.25 23.38
CA GLY A 8 13.30 -3.49 22.87
C GLY A 8 13.98 -2.63 23.94
N LYS A 9 13.24 -2.22 24.98
CA LYS A 9 13.76 -1.49 26.16
C LYS A 9 14.35 -2.41 27.24
N GLY A 10 14.38 -3.73 27.03
CA GLY A 10 14.95 -4.68 28.00
C GLY A 10 14.07 -4.99 29.21
N CYS A 11 12.79 -4.62 29.19
CA CYS A 11 11.88 -4.92 30.30
C CYS A 11 11.66 -6.45 30.46
N SER A 12 11.52 -6.92 31.70
CA SER A 12 11.22 -8.33 31.96
C SER A 12 9.80 -8.70 31.53
N ASN A 13 9.58 -9.96 31.12
CA ASN A 13 8.26 -10.42 30.65
C ASN A 13 7.15 -10.18 31.70
N ARG A 14 7.46 -10.43 32.98
CA ARG A 14 6.55 -10.22 34.11
C ARG A 14 6.22 -8.74 34.32
N HIS A 15 7.19 -7.84 34.14
CA HIS A 15 6.94 -6.40 34.22
C HIS A 15 6.03 -5.94 33.08
N ILE A 16 6.29 -6.39 31.84
CA ILE A 16 5.47 -6.08 30.66
C ILE A 16 4.03 -6.57 30.86
N ALA A 17 3.87 -7.80 31.34
CA ALA A 17 2.57 -8.42 31.60
C ALA A 17 1.73 -7.59 32.59
N ARG A 18 2.33 -7.16 33.71
CA ARG A 18 1.66 -6.29 34.68
C ARG A 18 1.37 -4.91 34.14
N LEU A 19 2.32 -4.30 33.42
CA LEU A 19 2.16 -2.94 32.89
C LEU A 19 1.02 -2.86 31.86
N LEU A 20 0.90 -3.89 31.01
CA LEU A 20 -0.11 -3.94 29.94
C LEU A 20 -1.37 -4.72 30.34
N GLN A 21 -1.45 -5.21 31.58
CA GLN A 21 -2.56 -6.03 32.08
C GLN A 21 -2.88 -7.24 31.18
N VAL A 22 -1.83 -7.93 30.72
CA VAL A 22 -1.91 -9.15 29.92
C VAL A 22 -1.24 -10.31 30.64
N THR A 23 -1.48 -11.54 30.20
CA THR A 23 -0.77 -12.70 30.74
C THR A 23 0.70 -12.72 30.32
N GLU A 24 1.56 -13.32 31.14
CA GLU A 24 2.96 -13.53 30.77
C GLU A 24 3.10 -14.41 29.52
N GLY A 25 2.19 -15.38 29.32
CA GLY A 25 2.12 -16.21 28.12
C GLY A 25 1.96 -15.39 26.84
N THR A 26 1.10 -14.37 26.87
CA THR A 26 0.93 -13.40 25.77
C THR A 26 2.26 -12.70 25.44
N VAL A 27 2.99 -12.23 26.45
CA VAL A 27 4.30 -11.57 26.26
C VAL A 27 5.32 -12.54 25.66
N ARG A 28 5.40 -13.77 26.17
CA ARG A 28 6.30 -14.81 25.65
C ARG A 28 5.99 -15.16 24.19
N TYR A 29 4.70 -15.28 23.85
CA TYR A 29 4.24 -15.51 22.48
C TYR A 29 4.73 -14.41 21.53
N HIS A 30 4.49 -13.14 21.86
CA HIS A 30 4.92 -12.01 21.03
C HIS A 30 6.43 -11.87 20.94
N ARG A 31 7.16 -12.17 22.02
CA ARG A 31 8.63 -12.16 22.03
C ARG A 31 9.19 -13.21 21.08
N ARG A 32 8.71 -14.45 21.18
CA ARG A 32 9.11 -15.55 20.30
C ARG A 32 8.84 -15.21 18.84
N ARG A 33 7.63 -14.73 18.53
CA ARG A 33 7.22 -14.35 17.16
C ARG A 33 8.06 -13.20 16.58
N THR A 34 8.44 -12.23 17.41
CA THR A 34 9.34 -11.14 17.00
C THR A 34 10.73 -11.66 16.66
N VAL A 35 11.30 -12.56 17.48
CA VAL A 35 12.62 -13.18 17.24
C VAL A 35 12.61 -14.05 15.98
N GLU A 36 11.54 -14.81 15.78
CA GLU A 36 11.35 -15.64 14.59
C GLU A 36 11.06 -14.81 13.31
N GLY A 37 10.93 -13.48 13.42
CA GLY A 37 10.55 -12.62 12.29
C GLY A 37 9.20 -12.98 11.69
N ALA A 38 8.36 -13.68 12.45
CA ALA A 38 7.26 -14.43 11.89
C ALA A 38 6.09 -13.49 11.57
N ALA A 39 5.78 -13.34 10.28
CA ALA A 39 4.73 -12.44 9.79
C ALA A 39 3.34 -12.87 10.28
N ASP A 40 2.39 -11.92 10.33
CA ASP A 40 0.97 -12.22 10.53
C ASP A 40 0.41 -12.90 9.29
N GLY A 41 -0.05 -14.15 9.44
CA GLY A 41 -0.64 -14.94 8.34
C GLY A 41 -1.90 -14.31 7.74
N ARG A 42 -2.60 -13.44 8.49
CA ARG A 42 -3.75 -12.68 7.95
C ARG A 42 -3.34 -11.74 6.81
N GLY A 43 -2.11 -11.24 6.82
CA GLY A 43 -1.57 -10.40 5.74
C GLY A 43 -1.20 -11.16 4.47
N GLN A 44 -1.12 -12.49 4.55
CA GLN A 44 -0.79 -13.39 3.43
C GLN A 44 -2.03 -13.93 2.72
N GLN A 45 -3.24 -13.67 3.23
CA GLN A 45 -4.45 -14.07 2.52
C GLN A 45 -4.55 -13.34 1.19
N MET A 46 -4.86 -14.12 0.15
CA MET A 46 -5.06 -13.59 -1.19
C MET A 46 -6.30 -12.70 -1.18
N PRO A 47 -6.20 -11.42 -1.59
CA PRO A 47 -7.36 -10.54 -1.62
C PRO A 47 -8.32 -11.01 -2.72
N VAL A 48 -9.63 -10.85 -2.50
CA VAL A 48 -10.68 -11.22 -3.47
C VAL A 48 -10.41 -10.58 -4.83
N ALA A 49 -9.99 -9.31 -4.85
CA ALA A 49 -9.62 -8.59 -6.08
C ALA A 49 -8.51 -9.25 -6.89
N ALA A 50 -7.64 -10.07 -6.29
CA ALA A 50 -6.61 -10.80 -7.03
C ALA A 50 -7.19 -11.83 -8.01
N GLY A 51 -8.37 -12.39 -7.71
CA GLY A 51 -9.08 -13.27 -8.64
C GLY A 51 -9.60 -12.56 -9.88
N PHE A 52 -9.65 -11.23 -9.87
CA PHE A 52 -10.14 -10.38 -10.96
C PHE A 52 -9.00 -9.62 -11.64
N ARG A 53 -7.76 -10.09 -11.49
CA ARG A 53 -6.56 -9.37 -11.96
C ARG A 53 -6.62 -9.06 -13.45
N GLU A 54 -7.01 -10.02 -14.27
CA GLU A 54 -7.09 -9.85 -15.73
C GLU A 54 -8.07 -8.74 -16.14
N ALA A 55 -9.27 -8.73 -15.55
CA ALA A 55 -10.26 -7.67 -15.78
C ALA A 55 -9.75 -6.30 -15.31
N ILE A 56 -9.06 -6.25 -14.16
CA ILE A 56 -8.46 -5.02 -13.63
C ILE A 56 -7.36 -4.51 -14.56
N ASP A 57 -6.47 -5.38 -15.06
CA ASP A 57 -5.41 -5.00 -16.00
C ASP A 57 -6.02 -4.44 -17.29
N ALA A 58 -6.99 -5.14 -17.88
CA ALA A 58 -7.67 -4.70 -19.09
C ALA A 58 -8.36 -3.33 -18.93
N TYR A 59 -9.01 -3.10 -17.79
CA TYR A 59 -9.63 -1.80 -17.48
C TYR A 59 -8.58 -0.69 -17.32
N LEU A 60 -7.48 -0.97 -16.64
CA LEU A 60 -6.40 0.00 -16.42
C LEU A 60 -5.64 0.31 -17.71
N GLU A 61 -5.46 -0.65 -18.60
CA GLU A 61 -4.84 -0.45 -19.92
C GLU A 61 -5.75 0.34 -20.87
N ALA A 62 -7.07 0.16 -20.77
CA ALA A 62 -8.05 0.95 -21.53
C ALA A 62 -8.12 2.41 -21.07
N GLY A 63 -7.81 2.70 -19.81
CA GLY A 63 -7.68 4.06 -19.27
C GLY A 63 -6.33 4.69 -19.65
N SER A 64 -6.31 5.61 -20.61
CA SER A 64 -5.09 6.22 -21.14
C SER A 64 -4.17 6.90 -20.10
N GLU A 65 -2.90 7.08 -20.48
CA GLU A 65 -1.76 7.65 -19.72
C GLU A 65 -1.99 9.00 -18.99
N ALA A 66 -3.13 9.68 -19.21
CA ALA A 66 -3.39 11.04 -18.75
C ALA A 66 -4.35 11.17 -17.55
N VAL A 67 -5.13 10.15 -17.21
CA VAL A 67 -6.08 10.22 -16.08
C VAL A 67 -5.85 9.04 -15.15
N PRO A 68 -5.57 9.25 -13.84
CA PRO A 68 -5.51 8.14 -12.91
C PRO A 68 -6.88 7.46 -12.90
N ALA A 69 -6.94 6.22 -13.39
CA ALA A 69 -8.16 5.43 -13.40
C ALA A 69 -8.78 5.46 -12.00
N ASN A 70 -9.98 6.04 -11.92
CA ASN A 70 -10.65 6.19 -10.64
C ASN A 70 -11.03 4.80 -10.13
N VAL A 71 -10.48 4.42 -8.97
CA VAL A 71 -10.71 3.09 -8.39
C VAL A 71 -12.19 2.86 -8.03
N ALA A 72 -12.96 3.93 -7.81
CA ALA A 72 -14.40 3.82 -7.61
C ALA A 72 -15.12 3.39 -8.90
N ASP A 73 -14.72 3.94 -10.06
CA ASP A 73 -15.30 3.60 -11.35
C ASP A 73 -14.91 2.18 -11.77
N LEU A 74 -13.66 1.77 -11.50
CA LEU A 74 -13.22 0.38 -11.63
C LEU A 74 -14.08 -0.56 -10.77
N HIS A 75 -14.37 -0.20 -9.52
CA HIS A 75 -15.21 -1.03 -8.65
C HIS A 75 -16.64 -1.15 -9.17
N ALA A 76 -17.24 -0.04 -9.63
CA ALA A 76 -18.57 -0.05 -10.22
C ALA A 76 -18.64 -0.94 -11.46
N TRP A 77 -17.65 -0.83 -12.35
CA TRP A 77 -17.53 -1.67 -13.55
C TRP A 77 -17.32 -3.16 -13.20
N LEU A 78 -16.46 -3.47 -12.22
CA LEU A 78 -16.26 -4.85 -11.74
C LEU A 78 -17.54 -5.47 -11.17
N VAL A 79 -18.36 -4.68 -10.47
CA VAL A 79 -19.65 -5.16 -9.96
C VAL A 79 -20.65 -5.39 -11.10
N ALA A 80 -20.68 -4.49 -12.09
CA ALA A 80 -21.63 -4.56 -13.20
C ALA A 80 -21.31 -5.68 -14.21
N GLU A 81 -20.04 -5.86 -14.57
CA GLU A 81 -19.63 -6.74 -15.69
C GLU A 81 -19.02 -8.07 -15.23
N HIS A 82 -18.59 -8.18 -13.97
CA HIS A 82 -17.83 -9.33 -13.47
C HIS A 82 -18.37 -9.90 -12.15
N ASP A 83 -19.55 -9.50 -11.69
CA ASP A 83 -20.17 -10.00 -10.44
C ASP A 83 -19.25 -9.88 -9.21
N TYR A 84 -18.46 -8.81 -9.13
CA TYR A 84 -17.45 -8.69 -8.09
C TYR A 84 -18.05 -8.66 -6.66
N PRO A 85 -17.72 -9.62 -5.78
CA PRO A 85 -18.49 -9.85 -4.56
C PRO A 85 -18.02 -9.02 -3.35
N ALA A 86 -16.95 -8.24 -3.48
CA ALA A 86 -16.34 -7.50 -2.37
C ALA A 86 -16.51 -5.98 -2.52
N GLY A 87 -16.34 -5.25 -1.41
CA GLY A 87 -16.48 -3.80 -1.41
C GLY A 87 -15.29 -3.04 -2.02
N LEU A 88 -15.51 -1.76 -2.30
CA LEU A 88 -14.51 -0.81 -2.84
C LEU A 88 -13.16 -0.83 -2.11
N ARG A 89 -13.16 -0.92 -0.78
CA ARG A 89 -11.91 -0.96 0.01
C ARG A 89 -11.03 -2.17 -0.30
N SER A 90 -11.62 -3.29 -0.76
CA SER A 90 -10.88 -4.47 -1.22
C SER A 90 -10.09 -4.14 -2.48
N VAL A 91 -10.76 -3.52 -3.48
CA VAL A 91 -10.14 -3.09 -4.75
C VAL A 91 -9.07 -2.04 -4.49
N GLN A 92 -9.35 -1.02 -3.69
CA GLN A 92 -8.36 0.02 -3.33
C GLN A 92 -7.10 -0.55 -2.68
N ARG A 93 -7.26 -1.49 -1.73
CA ARG A 93 -6.12 -2.14 -1.07
C ARG A 93 -5.31 -2.95 -2.07
N TYR A 94 -5.99 -3.69 -2.95
CA TYR A 94 -5.35 -4.50 -3.97
C TYR A 94 -4.60 -3.63 -4.97
N VAL A 95 -5.26 -2.61 -5.55
CA VAL A 95 -4.68 -1.73 -6.55
C VAL A 95 -3.44 -1.02 -6.00
N ARG A 96 -3.50 -0.46 -4.77
CA ARG A 96 -2.34 0.18 -4.13
C ARG A 96 -1.16 -0.77 -3.92
N ARG A 97 -1.42 -2.06 -3.71
CA ARG A 97 -0.38 -3.08 -3.49
C ARG A 97 0.20 -3.59 -4.81
N ALA A 98 -0.64 -3.83 -5.81
CA ALA A 98 -0.27 -4.44 -7.09
C ALA A 98 0.24 -3.41 -8.11
N PHE A 99 -0.25 -2.18 -8.07
CA PHE A 99 0.07 -1.09 -8.99
C PHE A 99 0.59 0.12 -8.19
N PRO A 100 1.84 0.07 -7.70
CA PRO A 100 2.41 1.19 -6.98
C PRO A 100 2.55 2.41 -7.89
N ALA A 101 2.37 3.60 -7.33
CA ALA A 101 2.56 4.84 -8.07
C ALA A 101 3.95 4.87 -8.71
N PRO A 102 4.07 5.39 -9.96
CA PRO A 102 5.37 5.50 -10.60
C PRO A 102 6.32 6.31 -9.72
N ALA A 103 7.59 5.92 -9.72
CA ALA A 103 8.61 6.58 -8.91
C ALA A 103 8.58 8.09 -9.16
N ARG A 104 8.49 8.87 -8.08
CA ARG A 104 8.53 10.34 -8.16
C ARG A 104 9.90 10.74 -8.69
N ARG A 105 9.99 11.00 -10.00
CA ARG A 105 11.22 11.53 -10.61
C ARG A 105 11.39 12.98 -10.15
N ALA A 106 12.57 13.31 -9.61
CA ALA A 106 12.92 14.70 -9.35
C ALA A 106 12.89 15.47 -10.67
N ARG A 107 11.95 16.40 -10.83
CA ARG A 107 11.98 17.33 -11.96
C ARG A 107 13.00 18.41 -11.62
N ARG A 108 14.15 18.41 -12.30
CA ARG A 108 15.06 19.55 -12.25
C ARG A 108 14.39 20.70 -12.99
N ARG A 109 14.03 21.76 -12.28
CA ARG A 109 13.73 23.04 -12.92
C ARG A 109 15.02 23.51 -13.59
N VAL A 110 15.03 23.54 -14.90
CA VAL A 110 16.06 24.22 -15.68
C VAL A 110 15.61 25.68 -15.71
N GLU A 111 16.23 26.52 -14.88
CA GLU A 111 16.08 27.96 -15.02
C GLU A 111 16.78 28.35 -16.32
N THR A 112 16.02 28.72 -17.34
CA THR A 112 16.58 29.32 -18.55
C THR A 112 17.10 30.70 -18.14
N PRO A 113 18.41 31.00 -18.29
CA PRO A 113 18.93 32.31 -17.98
C PRO A 113 18.16 33.40 -18.76
N PRO A 114 17.87 34.56 -18.16
CA PRO A 114 17.25 35.66 -18.89
C PRO A 114 18.11 36.01 -20.11
N GLY A 115 17.50 35.97 -21.30
CA GLY A 115 18.18 36.19 -22.59
C GLY A 115 18.61 34.94 -23.36
N ALA A 116 18.49 33.73 -22.80
CA ALA A 116 18.85 32.49 -23.51
C ALA A 116 17.73 31.96 -24.45
N GLN A 117 16.50 32.44 -24.30
CA GLN A 117 15.40 32.20 -25.23
C GLN A 117 15.21 33.45 -26.10
N GLY A 118 16.03 33.56 -27.16
CA GLY A 118 15.83 34.55 -28.21
C GLY A 118 14.77 34.06 -29.20
N GLN A 119 13.82 34.92 -29.53
CA GLN A 119 12.86 34.68 -30.60
C GLN A 119 13.59 34.86 -31.95
N VAL A 120 13.64 33.80 -32.76
CA VAL A 120 14.11 33.92 -34.15
C VAL A 120 12.87 34.14 -35.00
N ASP A 121 12.64 35.40 -35.36
CA ASP A 121 11.66 35.74 -36.39
C ASP A 121 12.24 35.29 -37.74
N TRP A 122 11.53 34.38 -38.41
CA TRP A 122 11.90 33.89 -39.73
C TRP A 122 11.30 34.83 -40.78
N ALA A 123 12.10 35.16 -41.80
CA ALA A 123 11.71 35.95 -42.97
C ALA A 123 11.16 35.06 -44.09
#